data_AF-W7KW65-F1
#
_entry.id   AF-W7KW65-F1
#
_cell.length_a   1.000
_cell.length_b   1.000
_cell.length_c   1.000
_cell.angle_alpha   90.00
_cell.angle_beta   90.00
_cell.angle_gamma   90.00
#
_symmetry.space_group_name_H-M   'P 1'
#
loop_
_entity.id
_entity.type
_entity.pdbx_description
1 polymer ?
#
loop_
_entity_poly.entity_id
_entity_poly.type
_entity_poly.pdbx_seq_one_letter_code
_entity_poly.pdbx_strand_id
1 'polypeptide(L)' 'MCKQELLTLIEQKRSELIQVAMKSGLSSSAAIRYSQELDALLNEYNRSFIKKVQTH' A
#
# COMPACT_ATOMS: atom_id res chain seq x y z
N MET A 1 -9.16 -0.88 12.66
CA MET A 1 -7.78 -1.38 12.75
C MET A 1 -6.95 -0.42 13.58
N CYS A 2 -6.13 -0.96 14.47
CA CYS A 2 -5.09 -0.20 15.14
C CYS A 2 -3.96 0.14 14.16
N LYS A 3 -3.20 1.19 14.47
CA LYS A 3 -2.06 1.68 13.66
C LYS A 3 -1.11 0.55 13.26
N GLN A 4 -0.82 -0.34 14.21
CA GLN A 4 0.12 -1.45 14.03
C GLN A 4 -0.41 -2.49 13.04
N GLU A 5 -1.70 -2.83 13.11
CA GLU A 5 -2.33 -3.79 12.20
C GLU A 5 -2.30 -3.28 10.75
N LEU A 6 -2.57 -1.97 10.57
CA LEU A 6 -2.54 -1.36 9.25
C LEU A 6 -1.11 -1.33 8.67
N LEU A 7 -0.10 -1.06 9.50
CA LEU A 7 1.31 -1.16 9.09
C LEU A 7 1.71 -2.58 8.69
N THR A 8 1.25 -3.59 9.44
CA THR A 8 1.49 -4.99 9.10
C THR A 8 0.88 -5.34 7.73
N LEU A 9 -0.34 -4.88 7.46
CA LEU A 9 -1.00 -5.09 6.17
C LEU A 9 -0.29 -4.38 5.02
N ILE A 10 0.19 -3.16 5.22
CA ILE A 10 0.99 -2.42 4.24
C ILE A 10 2.26 -3.20 3.89
N GLU A 11 3.00 -3.68 4.88
CA GLU A 11 4.24 -4.42 4.64
C GLU A 11 3.99 -5.79 3.99
N GLN A 12 2.92 -6.49 4.40
CA GLN A 12 2.51 -7.73 3.74
C GLN A 12 2.19 -7.48 2.25
N LYS A 13 1.32 -6.50 1.96
CA LYS A 13 0.91 -6.18 0.59
C LYS A 13 2.10 -5.69 -0.26
N ARG A 14 3.04 -4.97 0.33
CA ARG A 14 4.29 -4.55 -0.32
C ARG A 14 5.17 -5.74 -0.70
N SER A 15 5.31 -6.71 0.21
CA SER A 15 6.05 -7.94 -0.07
C SER A 15 5.40 -8.72 -1.22
N GLU A 16 4.07 -8.84 -1.21
CA GLU A 16 3.32 -9.47 -2.30
C GLU A 16 3.52 -8.75 -3.65
N LEU A 17 3.45 -7.42 -3.66
CA LEU A 17 3.70 -6.61 -4.85
C LEU A 17 5.10 -6.86 -5.42
N ILE A 18 6.12 -6.90 -4.57
CA ILE A 18 7.50 -7.19 -4.98
C ILE A 18 7.58 -8.59 -5.61
N GLN A 19 6.96 -9.60 -5.00
CA GLN A 19 6.94 -10.96 -5.54
C GLN A 19 6.25 -11.03 -6.91
N VAL A 20 5.11 -10.35 -7.06
CA VAL A 20 4.37 -10.29 -8.33
C VAL A 20 5.15 -9.54 -9.39
N ALA A 21 5.76 -8.40 -9.03
CA ALA A 21 6.61 -7.62 -9.92
C ALA A 21 7.85 -8.39 -10.38
N MET A 22 8.47 -9.18 -9.50
CA MET A 22 9.60 -10.04 -9.86
C MET A 22 9.20 -11.17 -10.82
N LYS A 23 8.00 -11.73 -10.66
CA LYS A 23 7.51 -12.83 -11.51
C LYS A 23 6.94 -12.37 -12.84
N SER A 24 6.20 -11.27 -12.85
CA SER A 24 5.36 -10.84 -13.98
C SER A 24 5.77 -9.49 -14.57
N GLY A 25 6.72 -8.79 -13.95
CA GLY A 25 7.07 -7.41 -14.28
C GLY A 25 6.13 -6.39 -13.63
N LEU A 26 6.63 -5.18 -13.40
CA LEU A 26 5.88 -4.06 -12.81
C LEU A 26 4.72 -3.57 -13.68
N SER A 27 4.80 -3.77 -15.00
CA SER A 27 3.75 -3.41 -15.96
C SER A 27 2.64 -4.45 -16.08
N SER A 28 2.75 -5.59 -15.40
CA SER A 28 1.69 -6.59 -15.40
C SER A 28 0.45 -6.06 -14.71
N SER A 29 -0.73 -6.43 -15.21
CA SER A 29 -2.01 -6.07 -14.59
C SER A 29 -2.09 -6.53 -13.11
N ALA A 30 -1.40 -7.62 -12.78
CA ALA A 30 -1.26 -8.10 -11.41
C ALA A 30 -0.44 -7.11 -10.56
N ALA A 31 0.77 -6.73 -10.98
CA ALA A 31 1.57 -5.76 -10.23
C ALA A 31 0.87 -4.40 -10.10
N ILE A 32 0.17 -3.94 -11.15
CA ILE A 32 -0.61 -2.69 -11.11
C ILE A 32 -1.74 -2.77 -10.08
N ARG A 33 -2.50 -3.87 -10.04
CA ARG A 33 -3.56 -4.07 -9.03
C ARG A 33 -2.99 -4.06 -7.60
N TYR A 34 -1.91 -4.81 -7.37
CA TYR A 34 -1.28 -4.87 -6.05
C TYR A 34 -0.70 -3.51 -5.63
N SER A 35 -0.20 -2.72 -6.58
CA SER A 35 0.24 -1.34 -6.34
C SER A 35 -0.91 -0.42 -5.94
N GLN A 36 -2.08 -0.56 -6.59
CA GLN A 36 -3.28 0.22 -6.25
C GLN A 36 -3.83 -0.15 -4.86
N GLU A 37 -3.82 -1.44 -4.51
CA GLU A 37 -4.20 -1.91 -3.17
C GLU A 37 -3.26 -1.39 -2.09
N LEU A 38 -1.95 -1.43 -2.35
CA LEU A 38 -0.94 -0.88 -1.45
C LEU A 38 -1.13 0.64 -1.26
N ASP A 39 -1.39 1.37 -2.34
CA ASP A 39 -1.64 2.81 -2.29
C ASP A 39 -2.90 3.14 -1.47
N ALA A 40 -3.97 2.35 -1.63
CA ALA A 40 -5.19 2.50 -0.82
C ALA A 40 -4.91 2.31 0.68
N LEU A 41 -4.12 1.30 1.06
CA LEU A 41 -3.72 1.06 2.46
C LEU A 41 -2.86 2.20 3.02
N LEU A 42 -1.91 2.71 2.21
CA LEU A 42 -1.09 3.86 2.57
C LEU A 42 -1.94 5.13 2.73
N ASN A 43 -2.93 5.34 1.87
CA ASN A 43 -3.87 6.46 1.97
C ASN A 43 -4.78 6.33 3.19
N GLU A 44 -5.24 5.13 3.53
CA GLU A 44 -6.02 4.88 4.75
C GLU A 44 -5.17 5.14 5.99
N TYR A 45 -3.91 4.72 5.99
CA TYR A 45 -2.98 4.99 7.08
C TYR A 45 -2.71 6.48 7.22
N ASN A 46 -2.48 7.17 6.09
CA ASN A 46 -2.30 8.61 6.08
C ASN A 46 -3.52 9.36 6.62
N ARG A 47 -4.73 8.98 6.16
CA ARG A 47 -6.00 9.59 6.59
C ARG A 47 -6.31 9.36 8.06
N SER A 48 -6.00 8.16 8.57
CA SER A 48 -6.34 7.75 9.93
C SER A 48 -5.32 8.16 10.97
N PHE A 49 -4.03 8.23 10.59
CA PHE A 49 -2.94 8.41 11.56
C PHE A 49 -2.01 9.60 11.27
N ILE A 50 -1.98 10.15 10.05
CA ILE A 50 -1.04 11.22 9.67
C ILE A 50 -1.72 12.60 9.53
N LYS A 51 -3.06 12.71 9.41
CA LYS A 51 -3.77 13.99 9.17
C LYS A 51 -3.16 15.21 9.90
N LYS A 52 -2.29 15.93 9.18
CA LYS A 52 -2.07 17.39 9.12
C LYS A 52 -0.93 17.70 8.16
N VAL A 53 -1.25 17.90 6.89
CA VAL A 53 -0.82 19.12 6.20
C VAL A 53 -2.04 19.61 5.42
N GLN A 54 -2.89 20.39 6.10
CA GLN A 54 -3.73 21.35 5.41
C GLN A 54 -2.77 22.45 4.95
N THR A 55 -2.16 22.27 3.77
CA THR A 55 -1.59 23.40 3.04
C THR A 55 -2.77 24.15 2.46
N HIS A 56 -2.98 25.34 3.04
CA HIS A 56 -3.95 26.35 2.66
C HIS A 56 -3.74 26.84 1.23
#